data_AF-A0A502M7U2-F1
#
_entry.id   AF-A0A502M7U2-F1
#
_cell.length_a   1.000
_cell.length_b   1.000
_cell.length_c   1.000
_cell.angle_alpha   90.00
_cell.angle_beta   90.00
_cell.angle_gamma   90.00
#
_symmetry.space_group_name_H-M   'P 1'
#
loop_
_entity.id
_entity.type
_entity.pdbx_description
1 polymer ?
#
loop_
_entity_poly.entity_id
_entity_poly.type
_entity_poly.pdbx_seq_one_letter_code
_entity_poly.pdbx_strand_id
1 'polypeptide(L)' 'MKMRHNGFATPEQLAILTEALKELGAELPLDSPERETLAAEIMTLFENGIETVDELKAALSNA' A
#
# COMPACT_ATOMS: atom_id res chain seq x y z
N MET A 1 -17.83 6.71 14.64
CA MET A 1 -16.49 6.46 14.07
C MET A 1 -16.54 6.88 12.61
N LYS A 2 -15.90 8.00 12.22
CA LYS A 2 -15.85 8.39 10.80
C LYS A 2 -14.86 7.44 10.12
N MET A 3 -15.33 6.59 9.22
CA MET A 3 -14.44 5.85 8.33
C MET A 3 -13.68 6.91 7.51
N ARG A 4 -12.37 7.01 7.74
CA ARG A 4 -11.49 7.82 6.90
C ARG A 4 -11.42 7.09 5.56
N HIS A 5 -11.98 7.70 4.52
CA HIS A 5 -11.78 7.22 3.16
C HIS A 5 -10.32 7.53 2.79
N ASN A 6 -9.45 6.52 2.86
CA ASN A 6 -8.00 6.64 2.64
C ASN A 6 -7.63 6.71 1.14
N GLY A 7 -8.45 7.37 0.33
CA GLY A 7 -8.26 7.51 -1.11
C GLY A 7 -9.21 6.67 -1.97
N PHE A 8 -9.01 6.78 -3.28
CA PHE A 8 -9.66 5.98 -4.32
C PHE A 8 -8.58 5.16 -5.03
N ALA A 9 -8.82 3.87 -5.23
CA ALA A 9 -7.95 3.00 -6.02
C ALA A 9 -8.71 2.47 -7.23
N THR A 10 -8.07 2.44 -8.40
CA THR A 10 -8.57 1.70 -9.55
C THR A 10 -8.47 0.18 -9.30
N PRO A 11 -9.21 -0.66 -10.05
CA PRO A 11 -9.06 -2.11 -9.97
C PRO A 11 -7.60 -2.58 -10.16
N GLU A 12 -6.86 -1.93 -11.05
CA GLU A 12 -5.44 -2.20 -11.28
C GLU A 12 -4.59 -1.85 -10.06
N GLN A 13 -4.80 -0.68 -9.46
CA GLN A 13 -4.12 -0.27 -8.23
C GLN A 13 -4.44 -1.20 -7.06
N LEU A 14 -5.68 -1.72 -6.98
CA LEU A 14 -6.05 -2.72 -5.96
C LEU A 14 -5.33 -4.06 -6.16
N ALA A 15 -5.11 -4.48 -7.41
CA ALA A 15 -4.33 -5.69 -7.71
C ALA A 15 -2.87 -5.51 -7.27
N ILE A 16 -2.27 -4.37 -7.63
CA ILE A 16 -0.90 -4.01 -7.25
C ILE A 16 -0.77 -3.90 -5.73
N LEU A 17 -1.72 -3.25 -5.04
CA LEU A 17 -1.76 -3.16 -3.58
C LEU A 17 -1.81 -4.53 -2.94
N THR A 18 -2.65 -5.43 -3.46
CA THR A 18 -2.80 -6.79 -2.94
C THR A 18 -1.50 -7.58 -3.08
N GLU A 19 -0.80 -7.43 -4.20
CA GLU A 19 0.50 -8.04 -4.44
C GLU A 19 1.58 -7.45 -3.53
N ALA A 20 1.66 -6.13 -3.44
CA ALA A 20 2.59 -5.43 -2.55
C ALA A 20 2.38 -5.83 -1.07
N LEU A 21 1.14 -5.91 -0.59
CA LEU A 21 0.85 -6.35 0.79
C LEU A 21 1.12 -7.84 1.03
N LYS A 22 1.04 -8.68 -0.01
CA LYS A 22 1.43 -10.09 0.09
C LYS A 22 2.93 -10.27 0.21
N GLU A 23 3.72 -9.41 -0.44
CA GLU A 23 5.18 -9.52 -0.44
C GLU A 23 5.81 -8.75 0.72
N LEU A 24 5.43 -7.48 0.90
CA LEU A 24 6.00 -6.57 1.90
C LEU A 24 5.34 -6.72 3.27
N GLY A 25 4.06 -7.09 3.29
CA GLY A 25 3.27 -7.27 4.51
C GLY A 25 3.15 -8.73 4.95
N ALA A 26 3.92 -9.67 4.37
CA ALA A 26 3.81 -11.11 4.66
C ALA A 26 4.01 -11.44 6.15
N GLU A 27 4.94 -10.75 6.79
CA GLU A 27 5.32 -10.97 8.19
C GLU A 27 4.50 -10.14 9.17
N LEU A 28 3.67 -9.21 8.68
CA LEU A 28 2.85 -8.33 9.51
C LEU A 28 1.48 -8.97 9.80
N PRO A 29 1.06 -9.06 11.08
CA PRO A 29 -0.28 -9.50 11.43
C PRO A 29 -1.37 -8.69 10.69
N LEU A 30 -2.49 -9.34 10.36
CA LEU A 30 -3.55 -8.71 9.55
C LEU A 30 -4.18 -7.48 10.21
N ASP A 31 -4.19 -7.46 11.53
CA ASP A 31 -4.76 -6.43 12.40
C ASP A 31 -3.68 -5.53 13.03
N SER A 32 -2.44 -5.62 12.54
CA SER A 32 -1.33 -4.84 13.08
C SER A 32 -1.40 -3.39 12.59
N PRO A 33 -1.16 -2.39 13.46
CA PRO A 33 -1.04 -1.00 13.05
C PRO A 33 0.01 -0.78 11.97
N GLU A 34 1.10 -1.56 11.98
CA GLU A 34 2.17 -1.50 10.98
C GLU A 34 1.66 -1.90 9.59
N ARG A 35 0.74 -2.87 9.50
CA ARG A 35 0.11 -3.27 8.25
C ARG A 35 -0.83 -2.18 7.73
N GLU A 36 -1.55 -1.50 8.62
CA GLU A 36 -2.37 -0.34 8.26
C GLU A 36 -1.52 0.83 7.76
N THR A 37 -0.38 1.09 8.42
CA THR A 37 0.59 2.11 7.99
C THR A 37 1.16 1.79 6.61
N LEU A 38 1.60 0.55 6.38
CA LEU A 38 2.11 0.12 5.07
C LEU A 38 1.07 0.30 3.96
N ALA A 39 -0.19 -0.05 4.22
CA ALA A 39 -1.26 0.15 3.25
C ALA A 39 -1.50 1.63 2.95
N ALA A 40 -1.43 2.50 3.97
CA ALA A 40 -1.57 3.94 3.79
C ALA A 40 -0.41 4.54 2.97
N GLU A 41 0.84 4.11 3.23
CA GLU A 41 2.01 4.55 2.47
C GLU A 41 1.93 4.13 1.00
N ILE A 42 1.54 2.88 0.71
CA ILE A 42 1.32 2.41 -0.66
C ILE A 42 0.25 3.25 -1.37
N MET A 43 -0.84 3.60 -0.69
CA MET A 43 -1.89 4.44 -1.26
C MET A 43 -1.39 5.86 -1.56
N THR A 44 -0.59 6.46 -0.68
CA THR A 44 0.04 7.77 -0.95
C THR A 44 1.00 7.70 -2.13
N LEU A 45 1.72 6.59 -2.32
CA LEU A 45 2.60 6.39 -3.47
C LEU A 45 1.83 6.30 -4.79
N PHE A 46 0.65 5.66 -4.80
CA PHE A 46 -0.24 5.70 -5.96
C PHE A 46 -0.72 7.12 -6.29
N GLU A 47 -1.05 7.92 -5.28
CA GLU A 47 -1.42 9.33 -5.48
C GLU A 47 -0.28 10.17 -6.07
N ASN A 48 0.98 9.75 -5.84
CA ASN A 48 2.18 10.37 -6.39
C ASN A 48 2.57 9.83 -7.79
N GLY A 49 1.75 8.97 -8.40
CA GLY A 49 1.96 8.47 -9.76
C GLY A 49 2.84 7.24 -9.86
N ILE A 50 3.06 6.50 -8.77
CA ILE A 50 3.64 5.14 -8.86
C ILE A 50 2.59 4.19 -9.43
N GLU A 51 3.00 3.32 -10.36
CA GLU A 51 2.07 2.42 -11.06
C GLU A 51 2.48 0.95 -10.97
N THR A 52 3.63 0.63 -10.38
CA THR A 52 4.15 -0.74 -10.36
C THR A 52 4.61 -1.19 -8.97
N VAL A 53 4.58 -2.51 -8.74
CA VAL A 53 5.09 -3.14 -7.50
C VAL A 53 6.58 -2.85 -7.31
N ASP A 54 7.38 -2.87 -8.38
CA ASP A 54 8.82 -2.62 -8.30
C ASP A 54 9.15 -1.18 -7.92
N GLU A 55 8.39 -0.20 -8.43
CA GLU A 55 8.49 1.19 -8.01
C GLU A 55 8.06 1.39 -6.55
N LEU A 56 6.99 0.71 -6.10
CA LEU A 56 6.57 0.73 -4.69
C LEU A 56 7.69 0.22 -3.79
N LYS A 57 8.31 -0.92 -4.15
CA LYS A 57 9.45 -1.48 -3.41
C LYS A 57 10.62 -0.51 -3.37
N ALA A 58 10.96 0.10 -4.51
CA ALA A 58 12.05 1.06 -4.60
C ALA A 58 11.79 2.32 -3.77
N ALA A 59 10.54 2.80 -3.74
CA ALA A 59 10.15 3.96 -2.95
C ALA A 59 10.17 3.65 -1.44
N LEU A 60 9.64 2.50 -1.03
CA LEU A 60 9.60 2.07 0.37
C LEU A 60 10.98 1.66 0.92
N SER A 61 11.89 1.18 0.07
CA SER A 61 13.28 0.87 0.47
C SER A 61 14.15 2.11 0.64
N ASN A 62 13.72 3.26 0.09
CA ASN A 62 14.42 4.54 0.17
C ASN A 62 13.78 5.52 1.18
N ALA A 63 12.69 5.12 1.83
CA ALA A 63 11.99 5.88 2.89
C ALA A 63 12.60 5.56 4.26
#